data_AF-A0A4Q3EIN1-F1
#
_entry.id   AF-A0A4Q3EIN1-F1
#
_cell.length_a   1.000
_cell.length_b   1.000
_cell.length_c   1.000
_cell.angle_alpha   90.00
_cell.angle_beta   90.00
_cell.angle_gamma   90.00
#
_symmetry.space_group_name_H-M   'P 1'
#
loop_
_entity.id
_entity.type
_entity.pdbx_description
1 polymer ?
#
loop_
_entity_poly.entity_id
_entity_poly.type
_entity_poly.pdbx_seq_one_letter_code
_entity_poly.pdbx_strand_id
1 'polypeptide(L)' 'NKDFNITHEAEEVEESLSLMEKESDLIKKALKKHKGKRKFAAQELGISERTLYRKIKELNLN' A
#
# COMPACT_ATOMS: atom_id res chain seq x y z
N ASN A 1 18.15 -11.54 31.69
CA ASN A 1 18.52 -11.43 30.26
C ASN A 1 17.34 -11.78 29.38
N LYS A 2 16.31 -10.91 29.31
CA LYS A 2 15.13 -11.15 28.45
C LYS A 2 14.45 -9.87 27.97
N ASP A 3 15.20 -8.78 27.81
CA ASP A 3 14.61 -7.44 27.62
C ASP A 3 15.10 -6.69 26.38
N PHE A 4 15.85 -7.33 25.48
CA PHE A 4 16.44 -6.67 24.29
C PHE A 4 15.69 -6.87 22.96
N ASN A 5 14.64 -7.69 22.91
CA ASN A 5 13.94 -8.01 21.66
C ASN A 5 12.58 -7.31 21.46
N ILE A 6 11.99 -6.71 22.50
CA ILE A 6 10.61 -6.18 22.43
C ILE A 6 10.54 -4.89 21.61
N THR A 7 11.59 -4.07 21.60
CA THR A 7 11.62 -2.78 20.90
C THR A 7 11.74 -2.92 19.37
N HIS A 8 12.53 -3.87 18.87
CA HIS A 8 12.71 -4.04 17.42
C HIS A 8 11.44 -4.57 16.74
N GLU A 9 10.72 -5.50 17.37
CA GLU A 9 9.48 -6.05 16.82
C GLU A 9 8.36 -5.00 16.75
N ALA A 10 8.26 -4.11 17.76
CA ALA A 10 7.30 -3.02 17.74
C ALA A 10 7.59 -1.99 16.64
N GLU A 11 8.86 -1.62 16.43
CA GLU A 11 9.29 -0.65 15.43
C GLU A 11 9.10 -1.18 13.99
N GLU A 12 9.44 -2.46 13.73
CA GLU A 12 9.19 -3.12 12.44
C GLU A 12 7.69 -3.18 12.11
N VAL A 13 6.85 -3.47 13.11
CA VAL A 13 5.39 -3.51 12.93
C VAL A 13 4.85 -2.11 12.60
N GLU A 14 5.29 -1.07 13.31
CA GLU A 14 4.88 0.31 13.04
C GLU A 14 5.29 0.77 11.62
N GLU A 15 6.51 0.48 11.20
CA GLU A 15 6.99 0.81 9.86
C GLU A 15 6.18 0.07 8.78
N SER A 16 5.89 -1.23 8.99
CA SER A 16 5.10 -2.02 8.05
C SER A 16 3.68 -1.45 7.87
N LEU A 17 3.04 -1.00 8.95
CA LEU A 17 1.74 -0.34 8.93
C LEU A 17 1.82 0.98 8.16
N SER A 18 2.83 1.80 8.45
CA SER A 18 3.05 3.08 7.74
C SER A 18 3.23 2.90 6.23
N LEU A 19 3.96 1.86 5.81
CA LEU A 19 4.16 1.56 4.40
C LEU A 19 2.86 1.16 3.69
N MET A 20 2.04 0.33 4.34
CA MET A 20 0.73 -0.07 3.81
C MET A 20 -0.23 1.12 3.68
N GLU A 21 -0.24 2.03 4.65
CA GLU A 21 -1.05 3.25 4.60
C GLU A 21 -0.62 4.18 3.45
N LYS A 22 0.69 4.43 3.33
CA LYS A 22 1.26 5.23 2.23
C LYS A 22 0.91 4.63 0.88
N GLU A 23 1.04 3.33 0.74
CA GLU A 23 0.67 2.64 -0.50
C GLU A 23 -0.83 2.78 -0.82
N SER A 24 -1.69 2.59 0.19
CA SER A 24 -3.14 2.77 0.07
C SER A 24 -3.50 4.17 -0.41
N ASP A 25 -2.87 5.20 0.14
CA ASP A 25 -3.09 6.58 -0.23
C ASP A 25 -2.61 6.91 -1.65
N LEU A 26 -1.47 6.36 -2.07
CA LEU A 26 -0.98 6.50 -3.44
C LEU A 26 -1.95 5.86 -4.44
N ILE A 27 -2.44 4.66 -4.14
CA ILE A 27 -3.42 3.95 -4.97
C ILE A 27 -4.72 4.75 -5.08
N LYS A 28 -5.26 5.23 -3.95
CA LYS A 28 -6.48 6.07 -3.93
C LYS A 28 -6.29 7.35 -4.74
N LYS A 29 -5.16 8.04 -4.59
CA LYS A 29 -4.85 9.28 -5.34
C LYS A 29 -4.77 9.03 -6.84
N ALA A 30 -4.06 7.98 -7.25
CA ALA A 30 -3.94 7.61 -8.67
C ALA A 30 -5.30 7.24 -9.28
N LEU A 31 -6.09 6.41 -8.58
CA LEU A 31 -7.45 6.06 -9.03
C LEU A 31 -8.35 7.30 -9.12
N LYS A 32 -8.33 8.19 -8.11
CA LYS A 32 -9.12 9.42 -8.12
C LYS A 32 -8.72 10.33 -9.28
N LYS A 33 -7.42 10.54 -9.50
CA LYS A 33 -6.88 11.36 -10.60
C LYS A 33 -7.30 10.84 -11.97
N HIS A 34 -7.29 9.52 -12.15
CA HIS A 34 -7.67 8.86 -13.40
C HIS A 34 -9.14 8.44 -13.47
N LYS A 35 -10.00 8.96 -12.57
CA LYS A 35 -11.45 8.68 -12.53
C LYS A 35 -11.78 7.18 -12.50
N GLY A 36 -11.02 6.41 -11.72
CA GLY A 36 -11.17 4.96 -11.57
C GLY A 36 -10.58 4.12 -12.72
N LYS A 37 -10.00 4.74 -13.76
CA LYS A 37 -9.40 4.00 -14.88
C LYS A 37 -8.11 3.30 -14.44
N ARG A 38 -8.23 2.02 -14.09
CA ARG A 38 -7.15 1.17 -13.55
C ARG A 38 -5.90 1.15 -14.42
N LYS A 39 -6.03 1.10 -15.76
CA LYS A 39 -4.90 1.19 -16.70
C LYS A 39 -4.00 2.39 -16.47
N PHE A 40 -4.59 3.59 -16.41
CA PHE A 40 -3.81 4.82 -16.25
C PHE A 40 -3.26 4.98 -14.83
N ALA A 41 -4.03 4.58 -13.82
CA ALA A 41 -3.56 4.56 -12.44
C ALA A 41 -2.36 3.61 -12.25
N ALA A 42 -2.43 2.41 -12.84
CA ALA A 42 -1.34 1.42 -12.79
C ALA A 42 -0.08 1.95 -13.49
N GLN A 43 -0.24 2.56 -14.68
CA GLN A 43 0.86 3.18 -15.40
C GLN A 43 1.52 4.31 -14.61
N GLU A 44 0.75 5.17 -13.93
CA GLU A 44 1.29 6.24 -13.09
C GLU A 44 2.06 5.70 -11.87
N LEU A 45 1.55 4.62 -11.27
CA LEU A 45 2.20 3.95 -10.14
C LEU A 45 3.39 3.06 -10.57
N GLY A 46 3.66 2.92 -11.87
CA GLY A 46 4.74 2.07 -12.38
C GLY A 46 4.52 0.57 -12.17
N ILE A 47 3.26 0.14 -12.06
CA ILE A 47 2.90 -1.27 -11.83
C ILE A 47 1.95 -1.79 -12.91
N SER A 48 1.83 -3.12 -13.03
CA SER A 48 0.83 -3.72 -13.93
C SER A 48 -0.59 -3.53 -13.42
N GLU A 49 -1.58 -3.53 -14.31
CA GLU A 49 -3.01 -3.52 -13.93
C GLU A 49 -3.37 -4.70 -13.02
N ARG A 50 -2.74 -5.86 -13.23
CA ARG A 50 -2.92 -7.05 -12.38
C ARG A 50 -2.41 -6.80 -10.95
N THR A 51 -1.25 -6.14 -10.82
CA THR A 51 -0.69 -5.75 -9.51
C THR A 51 -1.61 -4.77 -8.81
N LEU A 52 -2.08 -3.74 -9.52
CA LEU A 52 -3.03 -2.76 -8.98
C LEU A 52 -4.32 -3.42 -8.50
N TYR A 53 -4.90 -4.33 -9.29
CA TYR A 53 -6.09 -5.08 -8.91
C TYR A 53 -5.90 -5.88 -7.61
N ARG A 54 -4.76 -6.59 -7.49
CA ARG A 54 -4.45 -7.37 -6.28
C ARG A 54 -4.35 -6.45 -5.05
N LYS A 55 -3.64 -5.33 -5.16
CA LYS A 55 -3.50 -4.35 -4.07
C LYS A 55 -4.82 -3.71 -3.66
N ILE A 56 -5.69 -3.36 -4.61
CA ILE A 56 -7.05 -2.86 -4.32
C ILE A 56 -7.83 -3.89 -3.48
N LYS A 57 -7.72 -5.19 -3.82
CA LYS A 57 -8.37 -6.26 -3.07
C LYS A 57 -7.76 -6.47 -1.68
N GLU A 58 -6.43 -6.50 -1.58
CA GLU A 58 -5.68 -6.66 -0.31
C GLU A 58 -5.97 -5.51 0.67
N LEU A 59 -6.08 -4.28 0.16
CA LEU A 59 -6.30 -3.07 0.95
C LEU A 59 -7.79 -2.72 1.12
N ASN A 60 -8.72 -3.58 0.65
CA ASN A 60 -10.17 -3.36 0.70
C ASN A 60 -10.61 -1.99 0.15
N LEU A 61 -10.04 -1.57 -0.98
CA LEU A 61 -10.32 -0.28 -1.64
C LEU A 61 -11.43 -0.35 -2.69
N ASN A 62 -12.27 -1.37 -2.61
CA ASN A 62 -13.23 -1.74 -3.65
C ASN A 62 -14.63 -1.20 -3.37
#